data_AF-A0A957NLE5-F1
#
_entry.id   AF-A0A957NLE5-F1
#
_cell.length_a   1.000
_cell.length_b   1.000
_cell.length_c   1.000
_cell.angle_alpha   90.00
_cell.angle_beta   90.00
_cell.angle_gamma   90.00
#
_symmetry.space_group_name_H-M   'P 1'
#
loop_
_entity.id
_entity.type
_entity.pdbx_description
1 polymer ?
#
loop_
_entity_poly.entity_id
_entity_poly.type
_entity_poly.pdbx_seq_one_letter_code
_entity_poly.pdbx_strand_id
1 'polypeptide(L)' 'KSTMLRKCGILRAKEMPEMEVVGVEVPDPHGAYGLKGVGEIGLVPTAGAVANALYQFDQERRHQLPMKLPRKRRS' A
#
# COMPACT_ATOMS: atom_id res chain seq x y z
N LYS A 1 7.75 -4.89 -23.06
CA LYS A 1 6.70 -4.40 -22.12
C LYS A 1 5.56 -3.79 -22.94
N SER A 2 4.30 -3.92 -22.53
CA SER A 2 3.18 -3.34 -23.28
C SER A 2 3.03 -1.85 -22.99
N THR A 3 2.69 -1.06 -24.01
CA THR A 3 2.38 0.38 -23.89
C THR A 3 0.91 0.66 -23.60
N MET A 4 0.05 -0.38 -23.57
CA MET A 4 -1.37 -0.22 -23.27
C MET A 4 -1.59 -0.15 -21.75
N LEU A 5 -2.23 0.91 -21.26
CA LEU A 5 -2.54 1.10 -19.84
C LEU A 5 -3.25 -0.11 -19.20
N ARG A 6 -4.17 -0.75 -19.95
CA ARG A 6 -4.89 -1.95 -19.47
C ARG A 6 -3.98 -3.13 -19.12
N LYS A 7 -2.76 -3.18 -19.65
CA LYS A 7 -1.79 -4.26 -19.40
C LYS A 7 -0.76 -3.91 -18.33
N CYS A 8 -0.85 -2.73 -17.71
CA CYS A 8 0.08 -2.28 -16.67
C CYS A 8 -0.25 -2.81 -15.26
N GLY A 9 -1.37 -3.52 -15.08
CA GLY A 9 -1.78 -4.03 -13.77
C GLY A 9 -2.22 -2.93 -12.79
N ILE A 10 -2.67 -1.78 -13.30
CA ILE A 10 -3.22 -0.69 -12.48
C ILE A 10 -4.58 -1.13 -11.94
N LEU A 11 -4.78 -0.96 -10.63
CA LEU A 11 -6.03 -1.27 -9.96
C LEU A 11 -7.16 -0.36 -10.49
N ARG A 12 -8.33 -0.94 -10.70
CA ARG A 12 -9.58 -0.21 -10.97
C ARG A 12 -10.22 0.19 -9.64
N ALA A 13 -11.12 1.17 -9.69
CA ALA A 13 -11.83 1.65 -8.51
C ALA A 13 -12.49 0.52 -7.68
N LYS A 14 -13.11 -0.47 -8.33
CA LYS A 14 -13.75 -1.62 -7.66
C LYS A 14 -12.79 -2.63 -7.02
N GLU A 15 -11.49 -2.55 -7.33
CA GLU A 15 -10.46 -3.42 -6.77
C GLU A 15 -9.80 -2.78 -5.54
N MET A 16 -10.10 -1.51 -5.27
CA MET A 16 -9.62 -0.84 -4.06
C MET A 16 -10.34 -1.39 -2.84
N PRO A 17 -9.62 -1.73 -1.76
CA PRO A 17 -10.24 -2.06 -0.49
C PRO A 17 -10.90 -0.83 0.13
N GLU A 18 -11.80 -1.05 1.09
CA GLU A 18 -12.26 0.02 1.97
C GLU A 18 -11.07 0.59 2.76
N MET A 19 -11.06 1.91 2.94
CA MET A 19 -9.97 2.63 3.61
C MET A 19 -10.56 3.52 4.71
N GLU A 20 -9.94 3.45 5.88
CA GLU A 20 -10.19 4.38 6.98
C GLU A 20 -9.01 5.34 7.10
N VAL A 21 -9.29 6.64 7.27
CA VAL A 21 -8.28 7.68 7.41
C VAL A 21 -8.37 8.26 8.82
N VAL A 22 -7.32 8.03 9.61
CA VAL A 22 -7.19 8.58 10.97
C VAL A 22 -6.22 9.76 10.93
N GLY A 23 -6.74 10.97 11.14
CA GLY A 23 -5.94 12.18 11.22
C GLY A 23 -5.20 12.26 12.56
N VAL A 24 -3.89 12.53 12.51
CA VAL A 24 -3.07 12.77 13.70
C VAL A 24 -2.34 14.09 13.54
N GLU A 25 -2.63 15.03 14.44
CA GLU A 25 -2.06 16.36 14.41
C GLU A 25 -0.95 16.47 15.44
N VAL A 26 0.27 16.68 14.95
CA VAL A 26 1.44 17.03 15.77
C VAL A 26 2.12 18.18 15.03
N PRO A 27 2.37 19.34 15.66
CA PRO A 27 3.06 20.44 15.00
C PRO A 27 4.48 20.05 14.56
N ASP A 28 4.92 20.54 13.39
CA ASP A 28 6.33 20.52 12.98
C ASP A 28 7.05 21.75 13.55
N PRO A 29 8.12 21.61 14.36
CA PRO A 29 8.87 22.75 14.88
C PRO A 29 9.56 23.59 13.78
N HIS A 30 9.73 23.04 12.57
CA HIS A 30 10.35 23.70 11.43
C HIS A 30 9.36 24.07 10.32
N GLY A 31 8.11 23.61 10.40
CA GLY A 31 7.07 23.91 9.43
C GLY A 31 6.39 25.25 9.72
N ALA A 32 6.15 26.06 8.68
CA ALA A 32 5.31 27.24 8.82
C ALA A 32 3.94 26.83 9.39
N TYR A 33 3.50 27.49 10.45
CA TYR A 33 2.26 27.15 11.17
C TYR A 33 2.19 25.69 11.67
N GLY A 34 3.32 25.00 11.82
CA GLY A 34 3.37 23.60 12.26
C GLY A 34 2.98 22.57 11.20
N LEU A 35 2.89 22.97 9.93
CA LEU A 35 2.44 22.12 8.82
C LEU A 35 3.45 21.02 8.46
N LYS A 36 2.94 19.87 7.99
CA LYS A 36 3.72 18.72 7.51
C LYS A 36 3.28 18.29 6.12
N GLY A 37 4.23 17.80 5.32
CA GLY A 37 3.93 17.17 4.04
C GLY A 37 3.32 15.78 4.24
N VAL A 38 2.22 15.49 3.54
CA VAL A 38 1.49 14.20 3.62
C VAL A 38 1.33 13.49 2.28
N GLY A 39 1.85 14.04 1.18
CA GLY A 39 1.58 13.52 -0.18
C GLY A 39 2.05 12.09 -0.43
N GLU A 40 3.19 11.69 0.13
CA GLU A 40 3.79 10.36 -0.12
C GLU A 40 3.57 9.35 1.01
N ILE A 41 3.02 9.79 2.15
CA ILE A 41 2.93 8.96 3.36
C ILE A 41 2.03 7.73 3.17
N GLY A 42 1.03 7.84 2.28
CA GLY A 42 0.16 6.71 1.92
C GLY A 42 0.76 5.79 0.87
N LEU A 43 1.83 6.20 0.17
CA LEU A 43 2.44 5.39 -0.89
C LEU A 43 3.62 4.57 -0.36
N VAL A 44 4.52 5.22 0.40
CA VAL A 44 5.78 4.63 0.88
C VAL A 44 5.59 3.33 1.69
N PRO A 45 4.71 3.27 2.71
CA PRO A 45 4.58 2.08 3.55
C PRO A 45 3.67 0.99 2.95
N THR A 46 2.89 1.32 1.91
CA THR A 46 1.79 0.44 1.44
C THR A 46 2.28 -0.90 0.95
N ALA A 47 3.37 -0.95 0.16
CA ALA A 47 3.94 -2.22 -0.28
C ALA A 47 4.43 -3.06 0.91
N GLY A 48 5.10 -2.44 1.89
CA GLY A 48 5.59 -3.12 3.09
C GLY A 48 4.47 -3.67 3.97
N ALA A 49 3.40 -2.90 4.15
CA ALA A 49 2.20 -3.32 4.90
C ALA A 49 1.55 -4.55 4.25
N VAL A 50 1.37 -4.54 2.93
CA VAL A 50 0.83 -5.70 2.18
C VAL A 50 1.76 -6.92 2.30
N ALA A 51 3.08 -6.76 2.15
CA ALA A 51 4.03 -7.86 2.34
C ALA A 51 3.92 -8.50 3.74
N ASN A 52 3.83 -7.67 4.77
CA ASN A 52 3.69 -8.14 6.14
C ASN A 52 2.37 -8.87 6.36
N ALA A 53 1.26 -8.36 5.84
CA ALA A 53 -0.05 -9.02 5.92
C ALA A 53 -0.03 -10.39 5.22
N LEU A 54 0.55 -10.48 4.03
CA LEU A 54 0.70 -11.74 3.30
C LEU A 54 1.58 -12.73 4.07
N TYR A 55 2.69 -12.29 4.64
CA TYR A 55 3.50 -13.15 5.49
C TYR A 55 2.75 -13.65 6.73
N GLN A 56 1.97 -12.80 7.40
CA GLN A 56 1.16 -13.25 8.54
C GLN A 56 0.18 -14.36 8.12
N PHE A 57 -0.33 -14.28 6.88
CA PHE A 57 -1.26 -15.26 6.33
C PHE A 57 -0.61 -16.61 5.96
N ASP A 58 0.54 -16.63 5.29
CA ASP A 58 1.15 -17.86 4.73
C ASP A 58 2.58 -18.17 5.19
N GLN A 59 3.18 -17.33 6.03
CA GLN A 59 4.55 -17.42 6.52
C GLN A 59 5.63 -17.35 5.42
N GLU A 60 5.29 -16.88 4.21
CA GLU A 60 6.23 -16.69 3.10
C GLU A 60 6.65 -15.21 2.97
N ARG A 61 7.95 -14.95 3.14
CA ARG A 61 8.50 -13.60 3.00
C ARG A 61 8.61 -13.21 1.54
N ARG A 62 8.06 -12.04 1.19
CA ARG A 62 8.08 -11.49 -0.17
C ARG A 62 9.03 -10.29 -0.23
N HIS A 63 10.04 -10.39 -1.07
CA HIS A 63 11.07 -9.35 -1.26
C HIS A 63 11.09 -8.76 -2.67
N GLN A 64 10.09 -9.08 -3.49
CA GLN A 64 10.00 -8.62 -4.88
C GLN A 64 8.59 -8.15 -5.21
N LEU A 65 8.52 -7.13 -6.07
CA LEU A 65 7.29 -6.59 -6.64
C LEU A 65 7.17 -6.99 -8.12
N PRO A 66 5.94 -7.19 -8.64
CA PRO A 66 4.69 -7.29 -7.89
C PRO A 66 4.62 -8.59 -7.06
N MET A 67 3.92 -8.53 -5.91
CA MET A 67 3.86 -9.68 -4.99
C MET A 67 2.94 -10.79 -5.52
N LYS A 68 3.38 -12.04 -5.37
CA LYS A 68 2.54 -13.21 -5.64
C LYS A 68 1.50 -13.38 -4.53
N LEU A 69 0.23 -13.51 -4.90
CA LEU A 69 -0.83 -13.80 -3.94
C LEU A 69 -0.83 -15.29 -3.54
N PRO A 70 -1.13 -15.62 -2.28
CA PRO A 70 -1.25 -17.00 -1.84
C PRO A 70 -2.40 -17.70 -2.56
N ARG A 71 -2.28 -19.02 -2.76
CA ARG A 71 -3.43 -19.82 -3.19
C ARG A 71 -4.47 -19.82 -2.09
N LYS A 72 -5.73 -19.56 -2.44
CA LYS A 72 -6.86 -19.77 -1.52
C LYS A 72 -6.79 -21.20 -0.99
N ARG A 73 -6.75 -21.36 0.34
CA ARG A 73 -6.99 -22.67 0.98
C ARG A 73 -8.38 -23.11 0.54
N ARG A 74 -8.48 -24.27 -0.10
CA ARG A 74 -9.77 -24.93 -0.32
C ARG A 74 -10.27 -25.33 1.07
N SER A 75 -11.36 -24.72 1.51
CA SER A 75 -12.14 -25.19 2.65
C SER A 75 -12.80 -26.51 2.31
#